data_AF-A0A966Y1L8-F1
#
_entry.id   AF-A0A966Y1L8-F1
#
_cell.length_a   1.000
_cell.length_b   1.000
_cell.length_c   1.000
_cell.angle_alpha   90.00
_cell.angle_beta   90.00
_cell.angle_gamma   90.00
#
_symmetry.space_group_name_H-M   'P 1'
#
loop_
_entity.id
_entity.type
_entity.pdbx_description
1 polymer ?
#
loop_
_entity_poly.entity_id
_entity_poly.type
_entity_poly.pdbx_seq_one_letter_code
_entity_poly.pdbx_strand_id
1 'polypeptide(L)'
;MSLRLGAVAAFWFAVLGTVAAQAQSPQPSPPSGLSSWLQGQYMTGDWSGTRSALEAKGVTLRAGYLSESAANPVGGLRQGSAYTHQLDAGFDLDLGKLIDLPGGKIHVLFTERAGQSLAAQAIGSIISVQEVFGSGQNVRLAELSYEQSLLGDRLNAKLGWIHASDDFASSPLFCYFQNNGFCGQVAIVINSGFTIFPSGSWGSVVRAIVHDDFYLKAGVYEVNPTLPLAPNGFK
;
A
#
# COMPACT_ATOMS: atom_id res chain seq x y z
N MET A 1 -43.78 -69.82 13.06
CA MET A 1 -43.57 -68.78 14.10
C MET A 1 -42.71 -67.68 13.48
N SER A 2 -43.32 -66.88 12.59
CA SER A 2 -43.71 -65.48 12.82
C SER A 2 -42.54 -64.49 12.90
N LEU A 3 -42.41 -63.72 11.80
CA LEU A 3 -41.54 -62.58 11.47
C LEU A 3 -41.36 -61.52 12.59
N ARG A 4 -40.26 -60.75 12.53
CA ARG A 4 -40.26 -59.35 12.02
C ARG A 4 -38.85 -58.73 11.98
N LEU A 5 -38.34 -58.51 10.76
CA LEU A 5 -37.35 -57.48 10.43
C LEU A 5 -38.05 -56.10 10.54
N GLY A 6 -37.43 -55.15 11.26
CA GLY A 6 -37.89 -53.77 11.29
C GLY A 6 -37.45 -53.02 10.03
N ALA A 7 -38.41 -52.66 9.18
CA ALA A 7 -38.21 -51.73 8.08
C ALA A 7 -38.36 -50.29 8.61
N VAL A 8 -37.32 -49.47 8.46
CA VAL A 8 -37.40 -48.02 8.70
C VAL A 8 -37.94 -47.39 7.41
N ALA A 9 -39.19 -46.93 7.46
CA ALA A 9 -39.81 -46.18 6.36
C ALA A 9 -39.31 -44.74 6.37
N ALA A 10 -38.50 -44.36 5.37
CA ALA A 10 -38.19 -42.97 5.09
C ALA A 10 -39.39 -42.33 4.36
N PHE A 11 -40.16 -41.52 5.09
CA PHE A 11 -41.20 -40.68 4.49
C PHE A 11 -40.57 -39.50 3.77
N TRP A 12 -40.54 -39.55 2.43
CA TRP A 12 -40.29 -38.40 1.59
C TRP A 12 -41.56 -37.55 1.48
N PHE A 13 -41.60 -36.41 2.17
CA PHE A 13 -42.59 -35.39 1.91
C PHE A 13 -42.19 -34.60 0.66
N ALA A 14 -42.84 -34.88 -0.46
CA ALA A 14 -42.80 -34.01 -1.63
C ALA A 14 -43.65 -32.76 -1.35
N VAL A 15 -43.01 -31.67 -0.93
CA VAL A 15 -43.66 -30.36 -0.90
C VAL A 15 -43.70 -29.83 -2.33
N LEU A 16 -44.86 -29.95 -2.97
CA LEU A 16 -45.19 -29.21 -4.20
C LEU A 16 -45.34 -27.73 -3.85
N GLY A 17 -44.22 -27.01 -3.80
CA GLY A 17 -44.20 -25.57 -3.69
C GLY A 17 -44.59 -24.94 -5.03
N THR A 18 -45.74 -24.28 -5.08
CA THR A 18 -46.10 -23.37 -6.17
C THR A 18 -45.06 -22.26 -6.25
N VAL A 19 -44.26 -22.23 -7.32
CA VAL A 19 -43.36 -21.12 -7.62
C VAL A 19 -44.21 -19.95 -8.13
N ALA A 20 -44.65 -19.08 -7.21
CA ALA A 20 -45.09 -17.75 -7.60
C ALA A 20 -43.85 -17.01 -8.11
N ALA A 21 -43.84 -16.66 -9.40
CA ALA A 21 -42.81 -15.80 -9.97
C ALA A 21 -42.83 -14.46 -9.24
N GLN A 22 -41.91 -14.27 -8.30
CA GLN A 22 -41.66 -12.95 -7.72
C GLN A 22 -41.04 -12.10 -8.82
N ALA A 23 -41.79 -11.10 -9.29
CA ALA A 23 -41.23 -10.04 -10.11
C ALA A 23 -40.09 -9.39 -9.30
N GLN A 24 -38.85 -9.63 -9.72
CA GLN A 24 -37.70 -8.90 -9.19
C GLN A 24 -37.96 -7.42 -9.45
N SER A 25 -38.11 -6.66 -8.37
CA SER A 25 -38.05 -5.20 -8.43
C SER A 25 -36.76 -4.82 -9.17
N PRO A 26 -36.81 -3.85 -10.09
CA PRO A 26 -35.60 -3.38 -10.77
C PRO A 26 -34.55 -3.07 -9.71
N GLN A 27 -33.44 -3.80 -9.73
CA GLN A 27 -32.28 -3.44 -8.93
C GLN A 27 -31.95 -1.98 -9.26
N PRO A 28 -31.79 -1.10 -8.25
CA PRO A 28 -31.39 0.27 -8.52
C PRO A 28 -30.11 0.21 -9.35
N SER A 29 -30.13 0.89 -10.49
CA SER A 29 -28.99 0.99 -11.40
C SER A 29 -27.74 1.31 -10.57
N PRO A 30 -26.60 0.64 -10.80
CA PRO A 30 -25.37 1.02 -10.11
C PRO A 30 -25.17 2.53 -10.29
N PRO A 31 -24.77 3.26 -9.24
CA PRO A 31 -24.60 4.69 -9.32
C PRO A 31 -23.75 5.01 -10.55
N SER A 32 -24.25 5.87 -11.41
CA SER A 32 -23.54 6.32 -12.61
C SER A 32 -23.20 7.80 -12.44
N GLY A 33 -22.04 8.21 -12.97
CA GLY A 33 -21.55 9.57 -12.86
C GLY A 33 -20.66 9.82 -11.65
N LEU A 34 -20.68 11.04 -11.12
CA LEU A 34 -19.71 11.52 -10.13
C LEU A 34 -19.73 10.71 -8.82
N SER A 35 -20.89 10.22 -8.38
CA SER A 35 -21.01 9.48 -7.11
C SER A 35 -20.30 8.13 -7.13
N SER A 36 -20.39 7.38 -8.23
CA SER A 36 -19.64 6.13 -8.37
C SER A 36 -18.16 6.35 -8.62
N TRP A 37 -17.79 7.45 -9.27
CA TRP A 37 -16.39 7.84 -9.39
C TRP A 37 -15.78 8.20 -8.04
N LEU A 38 -16.47 9.00 -7.21
CA LEU A 38 -16.01 9.39 -5.86
C LEU A 38 -15.89 8.19 -4.90
N GLN A 39 -16.72 7.17 -5.09
CA GLN A 39 -16.69 5.92 -4.30
C GLN A 39 -15.80 4.84 -4.95
N GLY A 40 -15.29 5.10 -6.15
CA GLY A 40 -14.48 4.17 -6.90
C GLY A 40 -13.05 4.11 -6.37
N GLN A 41 -12.44 2.94 -6.42
CA GLN A 41 -11.04 2.73 -6.02
C GLN A 41 -10.05 3.44 -6.95
N TYR A 42 -10.43 3.66 -8.22
CA TYR A 42 -9.53 4.11 -9.28
C TYR A 42 -10.06 5.34 -10.00
N MET A 43 -9.25 6.40 -10.03
CA MET A 43 -9.59 7.66 -10.70
C MET A 43 -9.90 7.51 -12.20
N THR A 44 -9.25 6.58 -12.88
CA THR A 44 -9.43 6.33 -14.32
C THR A 44 -10.38 5.16 -14.63
N GLY A 45 -11.00 4.59 -13.59
CA GLY A 45 -11.84 3.40 -13.70
C GLY A 45 -11.11 2.16 -14.23
N ASP A 46 -11.89 1.21 -14.75
CA ASP A 46 -11.46 -0.14 -15.15
C ASP A 46 -11.04 -0.27 -16.63
N TRP A 47 -11.04 0.83 -17.39
CA TRP A 47 -10.68 0.86 -18.82
C TRP A 47 -11.41 -0.21 -19.66
N SER A 48 -12.74 -0.24 -19.53
CA SER A 48 -13.60 -1.22 -20.20
C SER A 48 -13.22 -2.69 -19.92
N GLY A 49 -12.82 -3.01 -18.69
CA GLY A 49 -12.42 -4.36 -18.29
C GLY A 49 -10.92 -4.64 -18.40
N THR A 50 -10.15 -3.77 -19.06
CA THR A 50 -8.72 -4.02 -19.31
C THR A 50 -7.92 -4.07 -18.02
N ARG A 51 -8.22 -3.19 -17.04
CA ARG A 51 -7.52 -3.18 -15.75
C ARG A 51 -7.78 -4.49 -14.99
N SER A 52 -9.05 -4.86 -14.83
CA SER A 52 -9.44 -6.12 -14.19
C SER A 52 -8.83 -7.33 -14.88
N ALA A 53 -8.73 -7.31 -16.22
CA ALA A 53 -8.09 -8.40 -16.97
C ALA A 53 -6.58 -8.52 -16.72
N LEU A 54 -5.88 -7.40 -16.47
CA LEU A 54 -4.48 -7.40 -16.04
C LEU A 54 -4.33 -7.95 -14.62
N GLU A 55 -5.16 -7.48 -13.68
CA GLU A 55 -5.12 -7.92 -12.27
C GLU A 55 -5.44 -9.42 -12.12
N ALA A 56 -6.39 -9.92 -12.94
CA ALA A 56 -6.70 -11.35 -13.03
C ALA A 56 -5.53 -12.18 -13.55
N LYS A 57 -4.67 -11.61 -14.40
CA LYS A 57 -3.42 -12.22 -14.89
C LYS A 57 -2.22 -11.96 -13.98
N GLY A 58 -2.41 -11.29 -12.85
CA GLY A 58 -1.35 -11.02 -11.88
C GLY A 58 -0.53 -9.77 -12.14
N VAL A 59 -1.05 -8.80 -12.89
CA VAL A 59 -0.41 -7.49 -13.09
C VAL A 59 -1.31 -6.40 -12.50
N THR A 60 -0.87 -5.75 -11.44
CA THR A 60 -1.59 -4.64 -10.81
C THR A 60 -0.85 -3.35 -11.08
N LEU A 61 -1.49 -2.37 -11.73
CA LEU A 61 -0.88 -1.06 -11.99
C LEU A 61 -1.16 -0.11 -10.82
N ARG A 62 -0.13 0.59 -10.37
CA ARG A 62 -0.19 1.54 -9.25
C ARG A 62 0.10 2.94 -9.76
N ALA A 63 -0.76 3.88 -9.38
CA ALA A 63 -0.51 5.29 -9.57
C ALA A 63 -1.14 6.06 -8.41
N GLY A 64 -0.40 7.05 -7.89
CA GLY A 64 -0.82 7.87 -6.77
C GLY A 64 -0.41 9.32 -6.98
N TYR A 65 -1.22 10.23 -6.44
CA TYR A 65 -0.89 11.64 -6.39
C TYR A 65 -1.27 12.18 -5.01
N LEU A 66 -0.31 12.74 -4.30
CA LEU A 66 -0.50 13.35 -3.00
C LEU A 66 0.08 14.76 -3.05
N SER A 67 -0.69 15.74 -2.58
CA SER A 67 -0.27 17.14 -2.57
C SER A 67 -0.52 17.77 -1.22
N GLU A 68 0.40 18.62 -0.77
CA GLU A 68 0.37 19.23 0.54
C GLU A 68 0.66 20.73 0.44
N SER A 69 -0.33 21.52 0.84
CA SER A 69 -0.25 22.98 0.89
C SER A 69 -0.22 23.42 2.34
N ALA A 70 0.68 24.34 2.67
CA ALA A 70 0.79 24.88 4.02
C ALA A 70 0.94 26.40 4.00
N ALA A 71 0.44 27.07 5.03
CA ALA A 71 0.62 28.51 5.24
C ALA A 71 1.05 28.80 6.69
N ASN A 72 1.94 29.79 6.85
CA ASN A 72 2.36 30.35 8.13
C ASN A 72 1.87 31.82 8.20
N PRO A 73 0.66 32.08 8.71
CA PRO A 73 0.12 33.44 8.79
C PRO A 73 0.66 34.23 9.99
N VAL A 74 1.19 33.58 11.04
CA VAL A 74 1.65 34.25 12.26
C VAL A 74 2.84 33.49 12.88
N GLY A 75 3.87 34.22 13.31
CA GLY A 75 5.03 33.66 14.00
C GLY A 75 6.07 33.04 13.05
N GLY A 76 6.93 32.18 13.59
CA GLY A 76 8.06 31.60 12.85
C GLY A 76 9.13 32.63 12.50
N LEU A 77 9.98 32.29 11.53
CA LEU A 77 11.01 33.20 10.99
C LEU A 77 10.40 34.30 10.11
N ARG A 78 9.39 33.95 9.33
CA ARG A 78 8.59 34.88 8.51
C ARG A 78 7.25 34.25 8.12
N GLN A 79 6.30 35.08 7.72
CA GLN A 79 5.05 34.62 7.12
C GLN A 79 5.27 34.09 5.69
N GLY A 80 4.43 33.17 5.25
CA GLY A 80 4.50 32.65 3.88
C GLY A 80 3.61 31.43 3.67
N SER A 81 3.66 30.87 2.48
CA SER A 81 3.01 29.60 2.13
C SER A 81 3.93 28.79 1.22
N ALA A 82 3.73 27.47 1.22
CA ALA A 82 4.45 26.58 0.33
C ALA A 82 3.55 25.43 -0.11
N TYR A 83 3.94 24.82 -1.22
CA TYR A 83 3.28 23.69 -1.85
C TYR A 83 4.31 22.62 -2.16
N THR A 84 3.98 21.36 -1.95
CA THR A 84 4.74 20.21 -2.45
C THR A 84 3.80 19.09 -2.83
N HIS A 85 4.28 18.17 -3.66
CA HIS A 85 3.55 16.97 -4.03
C HIS A 85 4.46 15.78 -4.23
N GLN A 86 3.82 14.63 -4.32
CA GLN A 86 4.37 13.34 -4.67
C GLN A 86 3.51 12.71 -5.77
N LEU A 87 4.16 12.19 -6.80
CA LEU A 87 3.55 11.34 -7.81
C LEU A 87 4.20 9.97 -7.77
N ASP A 88 3.39 8.94 -7.59
CA ASP A 88 3.82 7.55 -7.59
C ASP A 88 3.33 6.85 -8.86
N ALA A 89 4.18 6.05 -9.48
CA ALA A 89 3.83 5.22 -10.63
C ALA A 89 4.61 3.90 -10.58
N GLY A 90 3.91 2.79 -10.76
CA GLY A 90 4.51 1.48 -10.59
C GLY A 90 3.57 0.33 -10.91
N PHE A 91 4.00 -0.88 -10.55
CA PHE A 91 3.20 -2.08 -10.72
C PHE A 91 3.63 -3.16 -9.72
N ASP A 92 2.69 -4.04 -9.39
CA ASP A 92 2.93 -5.27 -8.65
C ASP A 92 2.67 -6.47 -9.57
N LEU A 93 3.55 -7.46 -9.48
CA LEU A 93 3.43 -8.74 -10.20
C LEU A 93 3.15 -9.86 -9.20
N ASP A 94 2.07 -10.60 -9.44
CA ASP A 94 1.73 -11.84 -8.72
C ASP A 94 2.30 -13.03 -9.50
N LEU A 95 3.42 -13.57 -9.02
CA LEU A 95 4.12 -14.66 -9.69
C LEU A 95 3.37 -15.98 -9.60
N GLY A 96 2.44 -16.11 -8.66
CA GLY A 96 1.54 -17.26 -8.57
C GLY A 96 0.62 -17.35 -9.78
N LYS A 97 0.16 -16.20 -10.30
CA LYS A 97 -0.66 -16.13 -11.52
C LYS A 97 0.15 -16.11 -12.81
N LEU A 98 1.35 -15.54 -12.79
CA LEU A 98 2.16 -15.32 -13.99
C LEU A 98 3.00 -16.53 -14.39
N ILE A 99 3.60 -17.22 -13.41
CA ILE A 99 4.60 -18.27 -13.64
C ILE A 99 4.43 -19.46 -12.67
N ASP A 100 3.25 -19.62 -12.07
CA ASP A 100 2.93 -20.70 -11.13
C ASP A 100 3.90 -20.79 -9.94
N LEU A 101 4.32 -19.64 -9.39
CA LEU A 101 5.11 -19.54 -8.17
C LEU A 101 4.26 -18.97 -7.01
N PRO A 102 3.51 -19.80 -6.26
CA PRO A 102 2.64 -19.32 -5.20
C PRO A 102 3.38 -18.51 -4.14
N GLY A 103 2.77 -17.41 -3.70
CA GLY A 103 3.33 -16.53 -2.67
C GLY A 103 4.45 -15.60 -3.15
N GLY A 104 4.91 -15.72 -4.40
CA GLY A 104 5.91 -14.85 -4.99
C GLY A 104 5.31 -13.55 -5.53
N LYS A 105 5.92 -12.41 -5.20
CA LYS A 105 5.54 -11.09 -5.69
C LYS A 105 6.75 -10.26 -6.09
N ILE A 106 6.59 -9.40 -7.09
CA ILE A 106 7.55 -8.35 -7.41
C ILE A 106 6.84 -7.01 -7.31
N HIS A 107 7.45 -6.05 -6.61
CA HIS A 107 6.97 -4.68 -6.47
C HIS A 107 7.95 -3.74 -7.17
N VAL A 108 7.42 -2.86 -8.02
CA VAL A 108 8.20 -1.79 -8.66
C VAL A 108 7.45 -0.49 -8.49
N LEU A 109 8.11 0.50 -7.90
CA LEU A 109 7.55 1.82 -7.70
C LEU A 109 8.58 2.90 -8.00
N PHE A 110 8.18 3.86 -8.84
CA PHE A 110 8.87 5.11 -9.04
C PHE A 110 8.09 6.22 -8.37
N THR A 111 8.82 7.14 -7.76
CA THR A 111 8.25 8.29 -7.08
C THR A 111 8.92 9.55 -7.59
N GLU A 112 8.11 10.55 -7.91
CA GLU A 112 8.53 11.92 -8.11
C GLU A 112 8.05 12.75 -6.92
N ARG A 113 8.92 13.64 -6.41
CA ARG A 113 8.52 14.67 -5.45
C ARG A 113 8.95 16.02 -5.99
N ALA A 114 8.06 17.01 -5.94
CA ALA A 114 8.39 18.39 -6.30
C ALA A 114 7.67 19.42 -5.45
N GLY A 115 8.35 20.54 -5.21
CA GLY A 115 7.83 21.68 -4.47
C GLY A 115 8.79 22.16 -3.39
N GLN A 116 8.21 22.85 -2.39
CA GLN A 116 8.93 23.65 -1.42
C GLN A 116 8.46 23.34 0.01
N SER A 117 9.38 23.47 0.97
CA SER A 117 9.09 23.27 2.39
C SER A 117 8.79 24.58 3.09
N LEU A 118 7.56 24.73 3.61
CA LEU A 118 7.23 25.85 4.48
C LEU A 118 8.05 25.81 5.78
N ALA A 119 8.35 24.60 6.28
CA ALA A 119 9.14 24.42 7.49
C ALA A 119 10.53 25.04 7.34
N ALA A 120 11.22 24.76 6.23
CA ALA A 120 12.54 25.30 5.95
C ALA A 120 12.52 26.79 5.60
N GLN A 121 11.50 27.26 4.89
CA GLN A 121 11.49 28.61 4.31
C GLN A 121 10.91 29.70 5.22
N ALA A 122 10.04 29.33 6.17
CA ALA A 122 9.22 30.30 6.90
C ALA A 122 9.08 29.98 8.40
N ILE A 123 8.96 28.71 8.78
CA ILE A 123 8.72 28.33 10.19
C ILE A 123 10.04 28.20 10.97
N GLY A 124 11.08 27.63 10.34
CA GLY A 124 12.34 27.29 11.00
C GLY A 124 12.28 26.00 11.84
N SER A 125 11.35 25.10 11.54
CA SER A 125 11.19 23.83 12.24
C SER A 125 12.09 22.75 11.62
N ILE A 126 12.71 21.91 12.45
CA ILE A 126 13.40 20.69 12.01
C ILE A 126 12.41 19.61 11.54
N ILE A 127 11.19 19.63 12.07
CA ILE A 127 10.11 18.74 11.63
C ILE A 127 9.35 19.41 10.49
N SER A 128 9.26 18.71 9.36
CA SER A 128 8.49 19.19 8.21
C SER A 128 6.99 19.25 8.53
N VAL A 129 6.33 20.31 8.06
CA VAL A 129 4.87 20.45 8.11
C VAL A 129 4.18 19.93 6.83
N GLN A 130 4.99 19.41 5.91
CA GLN A 130 4.61 18.75 4.66
C GLN A 130 5.46 17.48 4.55
N GLU A 131 4.89 16.32 4.84
CA GLU A 131 5.59 15.02 4.85
C GLU A 131 6.13 14.62 3.47
N VAL A 132 5.42 15.02 2.40
CA VAL A 132 5.88 14.69 1.04
C VAL A 132 7.05 15.55 0.58
N PHE A 133 7.52 16.51 1.39
CA PHE A 133 8.76 17.24 1.11
C PHE A 133 9.97 16.49 1.66
N GLY A 134 10.96 16.22 0.82
CA GLY A 134 12.22 15.59 1.20
C GLY A 134 12.79 14.72 0.10
N SER A 135 13.90 14.04 0.37
CA SER A 135 14.51 13.11 -0.58
C SER A 135 14.76 13.78 -1.94
N GLY A 136 15.47 14.91 -1.94
CA GLY A 136 16.04 15.52 -3.15
C GLY A 136 15.06 16.21 -4.12
N GLN A 137 13.74 16.11 -3.94
CA GLN A 137 12.74 16.68 -4.85
C GLN A 137 12.99 16.33 -6.33
N ASN A 138 13.04 15.02 -6.62
CA ASN A 138 13.38 14.45 -7.92
C ASN A 138 12.51 13.22 -8.23
N VAL A 139 12.69 12.66 -9.43
CA VAL A 139 12.23 11.31 -9.78
C VAL A 139 13.23 10.28 -9.27
N ARG A 140 12.73 9.20 -8.67
CA ARG A 140 13.56 8.11 -8.14
C ARG A 140 12.89 6.75 -8.19
N LEU A 141 13.71 5.70 -8.17
CA LEU A 141 13.27 4.35 -7.85
C LEU A 141 12.99 4.30 -6.34
N ALA A 142 11.71 4.22 -5.98
CA ALA A 142 11.28 4.12 -4.59
C ALA A 142 11.32 2.67 -4.12
N GLU A 143 10.79 1.74 -4.91
CA GLU A 143 10.80 0.32 -4.56
C GLU A 143 11.14 -0.55 -5.76
N LEU A 144 12.01 -1.53 -5.55
CA LEU A 144 12.19 -2.69 -6.41
C LEU A 144 12.42 -3.89 -5.51
N SER A 145 11.37 -4.66 -5.23
CA SER A 145 11.46 -5.75 -4.27
C SER A 145 10.88 -7.04 -4.82
N TYR A 146 11.47 -8.16 -4.39
CA TYR A 146 10.89 -9.48 -4.51
C TYR A 146 10.49 -9.95 -3.12
N GLU A 147 9.25 -10.43 -2.99
CA GLU A 147 8.70 -11.00 -1.78
C GLU A 147 8.28 -12.45 -2.02
N GLN A 148 8.52 -13.30 -1.03
CA GLN A 148 8.09 -14.70 -1.04
C GLN A 148 7.43 -15.05 0.30
N SER A 149 6.14 -15.36 0.23
CA SER A 149 5.40 -16.01 1.31
C SER A 149 5.50 -17.53 1.20
N LEU A 150 5.71 -18.20 2.33
CA LEU A 150 5.85 -19.63 2.48
C LEU A 150 5.04 -20.11 3.69
N LEU A 151 4.78 -21.41 3.76
CA LEU A 151 4.12 -22.07 4.91
C LEU A 151 2.74 -21.46 5.23
N GLY A 152 1.95 -21.13 4.21
CA GLY A 152 0.65 -20.47 4.37
C GLY A 152 0.77 -19.10 5.05
N ASP A 153 1.64 -18.23 4.50
CA ASP A 153 1.94 -16.88 4.99
C ASP A 153 2.57 -16.78 6.39
N ARG A 154 2.97 -17.92 6.99
CA ARG A 154 3.67 -17.93 8.29
C ARG A 154 5.12 -17.51 8.19
N LEU A 155 5.74 -17.65 7.02
CA LEU A 155 7.09 -17.17 6.75
C LEU A 155 7.06 -16.26 5.53
N ASN A 156 7.52 -15.02 5.68
CA ASN A 156 7.58 -14.04 4.61
C ASN A 156 9.00 -13.48 4.55
N ALA A 157 9.59 -13.45 3.36
CA ALA A 157 10.90 -12.88 3.11
C ALA A 157 10.79 -11.87 1.96
N LYS A 158 11.41 -10.70 2.13
CA LYS A 158 11.47 -9.64 1.12
C LYS A 158 12.92 -9.21 0.92
N LEU A 159 13.31 -8.99 -0.32
CA LEU A 159 14.66 -8.54 -0.69
C LEU A 159 14.61 -7.58 -1.86
N GLY A 160 15.53 -6.63 -1.91
CA GLY A 160 15.68 -5.71 -3.03
C GLY A 160 16.02 -4.30 -2.60
N TRP A 161 15.58 -3.34 -3.40
CA TRP A 161 15.59 -1.91 -3.09
C TRP A 161 14.34 -1.57 -2.25
N ILE A 162 14.53 -1.49 -0.93
CA ILE A 162 13.46 -1.40 0.08
C ILE A 162 13.79 -0.38 1.18
N HIS A 163 12.80 -0.10 2.02
CA HIS A 163 12.89 0.84 3.14
C HIS A 163 12.76 0.13 4.48
N ALA A 164 13.62 0.45 5.44
CA ALA A 164 13.48 -0.02 6.81
C ALA A 164 12.19 0.53 7.45
N SER A 165 11.77 1.74 7.08
CA SER A 165 10.55 2.40 7.58
C SER A 165 9.26 1.69 7.29
N ASP A 166 9.21 0.89 6.23
CA ASP A 166 8.00 0.20 5.82
C ASP A 166 7.84 -1.10 6.61
N ASP A 167 8.98 -1.71 6.96
CA ASP A 167 9.05 -3.00 7.65
C ASP A 167 9.08 -2.87 9.17
N PHE A 168 9.74 -1.84 9.70
CA PHE A 168 9.99 -1.63 11.12
C PHE A 168 9.47 -0.29 11.61
N ALA A 169 8.99 -0.28 12.86
CA ALA A 169 8.41 0.89 13.48
C ALA A 169 7.34 1.58 12.60
N SER A 170 6.64 0.82 11.77
CA SER A 170 5.52 1.29 10.94
C SER A 170 4.19 1.13 11.66
N SER A 171 3.22 1.94 11.28
CA SER A 171 1.85 1.88 11.77
C SER A 171 0.89 2.20 10.64
N PRO A 172 -0.24 1.49 10.53
CA PRO A 172 -1.31 1.86 9.58
C PRO A 172 -1.87 3.27 9.83
N LEU A 173 -1.64 3.85 11.02
CA LEU A 173 -2.12 5.18 11.39
C LEU A 173 -1.19 6.31 10.93
N PHE A 174 0.01 6.00 10.44
CA PHE A 174 0.94 7.01 9.98
C PHE A 174 0.51 7.60 8.65
N CYS A 175 0.84 8.87 8.45
CA CYS A 175 0.67 9.59 7.18
C CYS A 175 -0.79 9.78 6.73
N TYR A 176 -1.73 9.72 7.69
CA TYR A 176 -3.04 10.36 7.53
C TYR A 176 -3.00 11.88 7.74
N PHE A 177 -1.93 12.38 8.37
CA PHE A 177 -1.73 13.81 8.65
C PHE A 177 -0.53 14.35 7.88
N GLN A 178 -0.63 15.62 7.48
CA GLN A 178 0.38 16.33 6.69
C GLN A 178 1.73 16.55 7.40
N ASN A 179 1.74 16.53 8.73
CA ASN A 179 2.92 16.88 9.52
C ASN A 179 3.79 15.65 9.81
N ASN A 180 5.11 15.73 9.57
CA ASN A 180 6.04 14.64 9.85
C ASN A 180 6.07 14.21 11.32
N GLY A 181 5.65 15.07 12.25
CA GLY A 181 5.43 14.70 13.65
C GLY A 181 4.44 13.54 13.85
N PHE A 182 3.55 13.30 12.88
CA PHE A 182 2.53 12.24 12.90
C PHE A 182 2.60 11.31 11.68
N CYS A 183 3.55 11.53 10.77
CA CYS A 183 3.80 10.68 9.60
C CYS A 183 5.22 10.14 9.65
N GLY A 184 5.34 8.82 9.82
CA GLY A 184 6.62 8.13 9.89
C GLY A 184 7.30 8.20 11.26
N GLN A 185 8.60 7.90 11.28
CA GLN A 185 9.35 7.59 12.51
C GLN A 185 10.35 8.69 12.89
N VAL A 186 9.87 9.88 13.26
CA VAL A 186 10.72 11.07 13.54
C VAL A 186 11.93 10.79 14.43
N ALA A 187 11.73 10.12 15.57
CA ALA A 187 12.82 9.90 16.53
C ALA A 187 13.87 8.89 16.03
N ILE A 188 13.46 7.91 15.23
CA ILE A 188 14.34 6.84 14.76
C ILE A 188 15.13 7.30 13.55
N VAL A 189 14.59 8.15 12.68
CA VAL A 189 15.24 8.51 11.39
C VAL A 189 16.38 9.51 11.55
N ILE A 190 16.39 10.28 12.63
CA ILE A 190 17.40 11.31 12.86
C ILE A 190 18.74 10.64 13.21
N ASN A 191 19.74 10.79 12.34
CA ASN A 191 21.13 10.35 12.53
C ASN A 191 21.35 8.84 12.75
N SER A 192 20.44 7.97 12.30
CA SER A 192 20.51 6.52 12.57
C SER A 192 20.87 5.64 11.37
N GLY A 193 20.86 6.20 10.15
CA GLY A 193 20.97 5.41 8.92
C GLY A 193 19.69 4.65 8.54
N PHE A 194 18.59 4.85 9.28
CA PHE A 194 17.30 4.23 9.00
C PHE A 194 16.72 4.76 7.67
N THR A 195 16.50 3.87 6.71
CA THR A 195 16.04 4.23 5.36
C THR A 195 14.54 4.47 5.37
N ILE A 196 14.13 5.53 4.68
CA ILE A 196 12.75 6.01 4.65
C ILE A 196 12.28 6.15 3.21
N PHE A 197 11.00 5.85 2.98
CA PHE A 197 10.35 6.19 1.73
C PHE A 197 10.50 7.69 1.40
N PRO A 198 10.72 8.09 0.13
CA PRO A 198 10.94 7.26 -1.07
C PRO A 198 12.41 6.92 -1.34
N SER A 199 13.31 7.11 -0.38
CA SER A 199 14.73 6.77 -0.51
C SER A 199 14.97 5.31 -0.13
N GLY A 200 14.80 4.41 -1.10
CA GLY A 200 15.12 2.99 -0.93
C GLY A 200 16.63 2.73 -0.79
N SER A 201 16.95 1.49 -0.44
CA SER A 201 18.30 0.97 -0.22
C SER A 201 18.32 -0.53 -0.47
N TRP A 202 19.47 -1.12 -0.79
CA TRP A 202 19.53 -2.59 -0.82
C TRP A 202 19.29 -3.15 0.57
N GLY A 203 18.32 -4.06 0.68
CA GLY A 203 17.99 -4.67 1.95
C GLY A 203 17.31 -6.01 1.81
N SER A 204 17.20 -6.69 2.95
CA SER A 204 16.40 -7.89 3.09
C SER A 204 15.76 -7.93 4.48
N VAL A 205 14.57 -8.51 4.55
CA VAL A 205 13.83 -8.67 5.80
C VAL A 205 13.09 -10.00 5.77
N VAL A 206 13.02 -10.64 6.93
CA VAL A 206 12.27 -11.87 7.14
C VAL A 206 11.34 -11.68 8.33
N ARG A 207 10.08 -12.11 8.16
CA ARG A 207 9.08 -12.20 9.21
C ARG A 207 8.60 -13.64 9.36
N ALA A 208 8.58 -14.14 10.59
CA ALA A 208 8.07 -15.47 10.93
C ALA A 208 6.99 -15.39 12.02
N ILE A 209 5.81 -15.93 11.73
CA ILE A 209 4.72 -16.11 12.69
C ILE A 209 4.99 -17.38 13.49
N VAL A 210 5.47 -17.20 14.72
CA VAL A 210 5.78 -18.30 15.64
C VAL A 210 4.49 -18.84 16.27
N HIS A 211 3.60 -17.94 16.69
CA HIS A 211 2.24 -18.23 17.16
C HIS A 211 1.28 -17.15 16.65
N ASP A 212 -0.03 -17.35 16.75
CA ASP A 212 -1.00 -16.49 16.08
C ASP A 212 -0.97 -15.04 16.60
N ASP A 213 -0.55 -14.84 17.86
CA ASP A 213 -0.35 -13.53 18.49
C ASP A 213 1.13 -13.10 18.59
N PHE A 214 2.07 -13.90 18.06
CA PHE A 214 3.50 -13.64 18.22
C PHE A 214 4.30 -13.92 16.94
N TYR A 215 5.00 -12.89 16.48
CA TYR A 215 5.91 -12.98 15.34
C TYR A 215 7.29 -12.42 15.67
N LEU A 216 8.29 -12.90 14.95
CA LEU A 216 9.64 -12.36 14.91
C LEU A 216 9.88 -11.72 13.55
N LYS A 217 10.59 -10.60 13.52
CA LYS A 217 11.00 -9.91 12.30
C LYS A 217 12.43 -9.42 12.44
N ALA A 218 13.26 -9.69 11.44
CA ALA A 218 14.66 -9.27 11.40
C ALA A 218 15.03 -8.86 9.97
N GLY A 219 15.85 -7.83 9.82
CA GLY A 219 16.27 -7.34 8.51
C GLY A 219 17.63 -6.66 8.55
N VAL A 220 18.25 -6.56 7.37
CA VAL A 220 19.54 -5.91 7.13
C VAL A 220 19.36 -4.98 5.94
N TYR A 221 19.80 -3.73 6.10
CA TYR A 221 19.64 -2.67 5.10
C TYR A 221 20.97 -1.95 4.90
N GLU A 222 21.28 -1.61 3.66
CA GLU A 222 22.40 -0.75 3.31
C GLU A 222 22.20 0.65 3.93
N VAL A 223 23.22 1.12 4.64
CA VAL A 223 23.27 2.51 5.13
C VAL A 223 24.15 3.32 4.20
N ASN A 224 23.53 4.15 3.37
CA ASN A 224 24.24 5.00 2.43
C ASN A 224 23.62 6.42 2.43
N PRO A 225 24.30 7.39 3.05
CA PRO A 225 23.76 8.74 3.23
C PRO A 225 23.67 9.54 1.92
N THR A 226 24.18 9.00 0.81
CA THR A 226 24.12 9.68 -0.48
C THR A 226 22.82 9.40 -1.24
N LEU A 227 22.07 8.34 -0.91
CA LEU A 227 20.85 7.94 -1.61
C LEU A 227 19.72 9.00 -1.59
N PRO A 228 19.53 9.76 -0.49
CA PRO A 228 18.50 10.81 -0.49
C PRO A 228 18.84 12.04 -1.34
N LEU A 229 20.10 12.21 -1.78
CA LEU A 229 20.54 13.38 -2.53
C LEU A 229 19.88 13.47 -3.91
N ALA A 230 19.60 14.70 -4.36
CA ALA A 230 18.94 14.99 -5.63
C ALA A 230 19.51 14.30 -6.88
N PRO A 231 20.85 14.17 -7.08
CA PRO A 231 21.37 13.48 -8.27
C PRO A 231 21.26 11.95 -8.22
N ASN A 232 20.89 11.35 -7.07
CA ASN A 232 21.01 9.92 -6.83
C ASN A 232 19.66 9.17 -6.84
N GLY A 233 18.66 9.68 -7.56
CA GLY A 233 17.33 9.04 -7.62
C GLY A 233 17.34 7.61 -8.19
N PHE A 234 18.40 7.22 -8.91
CA PHE A 234 18.53 5.89 -9.54
C PHE A 234 19.92 5.28 -9.33
N LYS A 235 20.62 5.73 -8.28
CA LYS A 235 21.98 5.27 -7.98
C LYS A 235 21.98 3.86 -7.40
#